data_AF-A0A4Y2F6Y8-F1
#
_entry.id   AF-A0A4Y2F6Y8-F1
#
_cell.length_a   1.000
_cell.length_b   1.000
_cell.length_c   1.000
_cell.angle_alpha   90.00
_cell.angle_beta   90.00
_cell.angle_gamma   90.00
#
_symmetry.space_group_name_H-M   'P 1'
#
loop_
_entity.id
_entity.type
_entity.pdbx_description
1 polymer ?
#
loop_
_entity_poly.entity_id
_entity_poly.type
_entity_poly.pdbx_seq_one_letter_code
_entity_poly.pdbx_strand_id
1 'polypeptide(L)'
;MLLPSDIVQLIARESEENFDNYNYIKGVLLKRFKLSPEEFRKKFLYHQKNSEKSWREFTFEISNYFQEWIDGLKIDSFEKLKNLIITDQIKRRAPFEAKYHFLDEWMRLVSPSELADKLDEYELVRSDRKYETKRKQHFNPIEKHIESNQRTVKHKPFTGTWNTRNMGYPSRN
;
A
#
# COMPACT_ATOMS: atom_id res chain seq x y z
N MET A 1 -14.18 -4.42 35.52
CA MET A 1 -14.47 -4.34 34.07
C MET A 1 -15.34 -5.53 33.71
N LEU A 2 -16.51 -5.29 33.10
CA LEU A 2 -17.32 -6.35 32.51
C LEU A 2 -16.67 -6.75 31.17
N LEU A 3 -16.58 -8.05 30.91
CA LEU A 3 -16.15 -8.53 29.60
C LEU A 3 -17.17 -8.08 28.54
N PRO A 4 -16.73 -7.65 27.35
CA PRO A 4 -17.61 -7.37 26.23
C PRO A 4 -18.59 -8.54 26.01
N SER A 5 -19.86 -8.22 25.74
CA SER A 5 -20.94 -9.20 25.59
C SER A 5 -20.59 -10.34 24.62
N ASP A 6 -19.89 -10.02 23.53
CA ASP A 6 -19.49 -11.01 22.52
C ASP A 6 -18.50 -12.05 23.05
N ILE A 7 -17.62 -11.67 24.00
CA ILE A 7 -16.69 -12.59 24.67
C ILE A 7 -17.46 -13.51 25.60
N VAL A 8 -18.39 -12.95 26.39
CA VAL A 8 -19.22 -13.72 27.33
C VAL A 8 -20.07 -14.75 26.57
N GLN A 9 -20.71 -14.35 25.48
CA GLN A 9 -21.51 -15.26 24.65
C GLN A 9 -20.68 -16.33 23.96
N LEU A 10 -19.44 -16.02 23.55
CA LEU A 10 -18.54 -16.99 22.94
C LEU A 10 -18.13 -18.05 23.96
N ILE A 11 -17.73 -17.62 25.14
CA ILE A 11 -17.32 -18.52 26.23
C ILE A 11 -18.50 -19.40 26.69
N ALA A 12 -19.71 -18.85 26.80
CA ALA A 12 -20.91 -19.58 27.23
C ALA A 12 -21.41 -20.65 26.24
N ARG A 13 -20.86 -20.70 25.02
CA ARG A 13 -21.21 -21.71 23.99
C ARG A 13 -20.25 -22.90 23.95
N GLU A 14 -19.11 -22.83 24.65
CA GLU A 14 -18.13 -23.92 24.70
C GLU A 14 -18.53 -24.96 25.77
N SER A 15 -18.07 -26.20 25.60
CA SER A 15 -18.32 -27.27 26.58
C SER A 15 -17.54 -27.05 27.88
N GLU A 16 -18.05 -27.58 28.99
CA GLU A 16 -17.39 -27.51 30.31
C GLU A 16 -15.95 -28.07 30.28
N GLU A 17 -15.71 -29.12 29.49
CA GLU A 17 -14.36 -29.72 29.31
C GLU A 17 -13.37 -28.77 28.63
N ASN A 18 -13.85 -27.86 27.78
CA ASN A 18 -13.01 -26.91 27.04
C ASN A 18 -12.94 -25.53 27.70
N PHE A 19 -13.87 -25.22 28.61
CA PHE A 19 -13.98 -23.94 29.30
C PHE A 19 -12.75 -23.62 30.16
N ASP A 20 -12.21 -24.62 30.86
CA ASP A 20 -11.05 -24.46 31.73
C ASP A 20 -9.71 -24.52 30.97
N ASN A 21 -9.73 -24.90 29.69
CA ASN A 21 -8.52 -24.96 28.88
C ASN A 21 -8.17 -23.58 28.30
N TYR A 22 -7.27 -22.87 29.02
CA TYR A 22 -6.79 -21.55 28.61
C TYR A 22 -6.29 -21.50 27.16
N ASN A 23 -5.50 -22.48 26.72
CA ASN A 23 -4.93 -22.48 25.36
C ASN A 23 -6.03 -22.65 24.29
N TYR A 24 -7.04 -23.47 24.59
CA TYR A 24 -8.21 -23.64 23.72
C TYR A 24 -9.01 -22.34 23.62
N ILE A 25 -9.44 -21.78 24.75
CA ILE A 25 -10.23 -20.55 24.79
C ILE A 25 -9.48 -19.38 24.15
N LYS A 26 -8.17 -19.26 24.42
CA LYS A 26 -7.28 -18.31 23.75
C LYS A 26 -7.33 -18.49 22.23
N GLY A 27 -7.19 -19.72 21.73
CA GLY A 27 -7.28 -20.02 20.29
C GLY A 27 -8.62 -19.64 19.67
N VAL A 28 -9.73 -19.94 20.34
CA VAL A 28 -11.09 -19.59 19.87
C VAL A 28 -11.27 -18.07 19.81
N LEU A 29 -10.82 -17.34 20.83
CA LEU A 29 -10.87 -15.88 20.86
C LEU A 29 -10.03 -15.27 19.74
N LEU A 30 -8.78 -15.70 19.58
CA LEU A 30 -7.91 -15.21 18.51
C LEU A 30 -8.55 -15.42 17.13
N LYS A 31 -9.14 -16.59 16.89
CA LYS A 31 -9.84 -16.91 15.63
C LYS A 31 -11.07 -16.04 15.42
N ARG A 32 -11.91 -15.86 16.45
CA ARG A 32 -13.14 -15.06 16.37
C ARG A 32 -12.85 -13.60 16.08
N PHE A 33 -11.86 -13.03 16.76
CA PHE A 33 -11.46 -11.64 16.62
C PHE A 33 -10.44 -11.40 15.49
N LYS A 34 -10.12 -12.44 14.70
CA LYS A 34 -9.18 -12.39 13.58
C LYS A 34 -7.82 -11.79 13.98
N LEU A 35 -7.38 -12.09 15.20
CA LEU A 35 -6.10 -11.63 15.73
C LEU A 35 -4.99 -12.50 15.16
N SER A 36 -4.32 -11.97 14.13
CA SER A 36 -3.18 -12.61 13.47
C SER A 36 -1.85 -12.12 14.06
N PRO A 37 -0.72 -12.80 13.79
CA PRO A 37 0.60 -12.32 14.20
C PRO A 37 0.89 -10.90 13.68
N GLU A 38 0.37 -10.55 12.50
CA GLU A 38 0.52 -9.20 11.93
C GLU A 38 -0.25 -8.14 12.72
N GLU A 39 -1.43 -8.46 13.28
CA GLU A 39 -2.16 -7.51 14.13
C GLU A 39 -1.41 -7.25 15.44
N PHE A 40 -0.81 -8.28 16.03
CA PHE A 40 0.05 -8.12 17.19
C PHE A 40 1.31 -7.30 16.88
N ARG A 41 1.94 -7.54 15.72
CA ARG A 41 3.04 -6.71 15.23
C ARG A 41 2.64 -5.24 15.11
N LYS A 42 1.51 -4.94 14.46
CA LYS A 42 1.02 -3.55 14.34
C LYS A 42 0.79 -2.92 15.72
N LYS A 43 0.20 -3.65 16.66
CA LYS A 43 0.03 -3.19 18.04
C LYS A 43 1.38 -2.95 18.71
N PHE A 44 2.34 -3.87 18.61
CA PHE A 44 3.68 -3.68 19.14
C PHE A 44 4.37 -2.41 18.61
N LEU A 45 4.17 -2.07 17.32
CA LEU A 45 4.84 -0.94 16.68
C LEU A 45 4.17 0.41 16.87
N TYR A 46 2.84 0.43 16.88
CA TYR A 46 2.07 1.67 16.79
C TYR A 46 1.20 1.95 18.01
N HIS A 47 1.13 1.02 18.98
CA HIS A 47 0.36 1.24 20.20
C HIS A 47 0.96 2.38 21.02
N GLN A 48 0.09 3.29 21.44
CA GLN A 48 0.47 4.47 22.21
C GLN A 48 -0.04 4.33 23.64
N LYS A 49 0.73 4.88 24.58
CA LYS A 49 0.35 4.88 26.00
C LYS A 49 -0.83 5.82 26.22
N ASN A 50 -1.90 5.31 26.85
CA ASN A 50 -3.00 6.13 27.39
C ASN A 50 -2.50 6.94 28.61
N SER A 51 -2.94 8.20 28.77
CA SER A 51 -2.71 9.03 29.95
C SER A 51 -3.14 8.37 31.27
N GLU A 52 -4.21 7.57 31.25
CA GLU A 52 -4.76 6.89 32.43
C GLU A 52 -3.92 5.67 32.87
N LYS A 53 -3.17 5.06 31.95
CA LYS A 53 -2.37 3.87 32.24
C LYS A 53 -1.02 4.26 32.85
N SER A 54 -0.55 3.47 33.79
CA SER A 54 0.83 3.51 34.27
C SER A 54 1.80 3.04 33.19
N TRP A 55 3.08 3.40 33.33
CA TRP A 55 4.13 2.86 32.47
C TRP A 55 4.31 1.35 32.64
N ARG A 56 4.03 0.78 33.82
CA ARG A 56 4.10 -0.66 34.05
C ARG A 56 3.04 -1.41 33.24
N GLU A 57 1.81 -0.92 33.23
CA GLU A 57 0.74 -1.50 32.42
C GLU A 57 1.06 -1.39 30.93
N PHE A 58 1.57 -0.25 30.47
CA PHE A 58 1.97 -0.10 29.08
C PHE A 58 3.11 -1.05 28.68
N THR A 59 4.13 -1.20 29.53
CA THR A 59 5.20 -2.18 29.30
C THR A 59 4.64 -3.60 29.20
N PHE A 60 3.72 -3.98 30.10
CA PHE A 60 3.07 -5.28 30.04
C PHE A 60 2.32 -5.50 28.72
N GLU A 61 1.57 -4.50 28.25
CA GLU A 61 0.87 -4.56 26.96
C GLU A 61 1.82 -4.75 25.78
N ILE A 62 2.89 -3.94 25.71
CA ILE A 62 3.89 -4.01 24.65
C ILE A 62 4.62 -5.36 24.67
N SER A 63 5.01 -5.85 25.86
CA SER A 63 5.62 -7.18 26.01
C SER A 63 4.67 -8.29 25.56
N ASN A 64 3.39 -8.21 25.91
CA ASN A 64 2.40 -9.20 25.50
C ASN A 64 2.19 -9.18 23.97
N TYR A 65 2.08 -8.01 23.35
CA TYR A 65 1.97 -7.92 21.89
C TYR A 65 3.20 -8.49 21.17
N PHE A 66 4.39 -8.25 21.71
CA PHE A 66 5.61 -8.83 21.18
C PHE A 66 5.60 -10.36 21.30
N GLN A 67 5.24 -10.89 22.48
CA GLN A 67 5.16 -12.33 22.72
C GLN A 67 4.16 -13.03 21.79
N GLU A 68 2.94 -12.51 21.68
CA GLU A 68 1.92 -13.08 20.79
C GLU A 68 2.33 -13.01 19.31
N TRP A 69 3.07 -11.96 18.92
CA TRP A 69 3.61 -11.85 17.55
C TRP A 69 4.64 -12.94 17.27
N ILE A 70 5.62 -13.14 18.15
CA ILE A 70 6.68 -14.14 17.93
C ILE A 70 6.16 -15.58 18.08
N ASP A 71 5.23 -15.82 18.99
CA ASP A 71 4.57 -17.13 19.18
C ASP A 71 3.72 -17.48 17.96
N GLY A 72 2.96 -16.51 17.45
CA GLY A 72 2.14 -16.68 16.25
C GLY A 72 2.95 -16.99 14.99
N LEU A 73 4.23 -16.58 14.94
CA LEU A 73 5.19 -16.93 13.89
C LEU A 73 6.04 -18.16 14.22
N LYS A 74 5.85 -18.80 15.39
CA LYS A 74 6.61 -19.95 15.89
C LYS A 74 8.12 -19.69 15.92
N ILE A 75 8.50 -18.50 16.41
CA ILE A 75 9.90 -18.12 16.61
C ILE A 75 10.39 -18.77 17.91
N ASP A 76 11.23 -19.80 17.78
CA ASP A 76 11.68 -20.66 18.88
C ASP A 76 13.17 -20.51 19.21
N SER A 77 13.88 -19.61 18.51
CA SER A 77 15.32 -19.41 18.70
C SER A 77 15.71 -17.94 18.60
N PHE A 78 16.79 -17.59 19.30
CA PHE A 78 17.36 -16.25 19.23
C PHE A 78 17.74 -15.86 17.79
N GLU A 79 18.24 -16.81 17.00
CA GLU A 79 18.60 -16.57 15.60
C GLU A 79 17.38 -16.24 14.74
N LYS A 80 16.28 -17.00 14.88
CA LYS A 80 15.01 -16.69 14.20
C LYS A 80 14.46 -15.34 14.64
N LEU A 81 14.60 -14.99 15.92
CA LEU A 81 14.18 -13.68 16.42
C LEU A 81 15.01 -12.55 15.79
N LYS A 82 16.34 -12.68 15.77
CA LYS A 82 17.24 -11.72 15.12
C LYS A 82 16.84 -11.51 13.66
N ASN A 83 16.61 -12.59 12.94
CA ASN A 83 16.16 -12.58 11.55
C ASN A 83 14.82 -11.87 11.38
N LEU A 84 13.83 -12.15 12.25
CA LEU A 84 12.54 -11.46 12.25
C LEU A 84 12.71 -9.94 12.41
N ILE A 85 13.51 -9.49 13.39
CA ILE A 85 13.70 -8.07 13.67
C ILE A 85 14.42 -7.36 12.50
N ILE A 86 15.46 -7.98 11.94
CA ILE A 86 16.17 -7.42 10.77
C ILE A 86 15.23 -7.35 9.57
N THR A 87 14.46 -8.43 9.32
CA THR A 87 13.46 -8.47 8.25
C THR A 87 12.43 -7.37 8.40
N ASP A 88 11.91 -7.16 9.63
CA ASP A 88 10.97 -6.08 9.92
C ASP A 88 11.54 -4.69 9.60
N GLN A 89 12.81 -4.46 9.92
CA GLN A 89 13.50 -3.21 9.60
C GLN A 89 13.66 -2.99 8.09
N ILE A 90 13.94 -4.03 7.32
CA ILE A 90 14.01 -3.95 5.85
C ILE A 90 12.63 -3.65 5.27
N LYS A 91 11.57 -4.35 5.74
CA LYS A 91 10.18 -4.12 5.29
C LYS A 91 9.72 -2.68 5.46
N ARG A 92 10.18 -1.97 6.48
CA ARG A 92 9.85 -0.54 6.70
C ARG A 92 10.51 0.41 5.71
N ARG A 93 11.61 -0.02 5.08
CA ARG A 93 12.39 0.76 4.11
C ARG A 93 12.06 0.38 2.67
N ALA A 94 11.43 -0.77 2.47
CA ALA A 94 11.02 -1.25 1.16
C ALA A 94 9.95 -0.35 0.51
N PRO A 95 9.96 -0.19 -0.83
CA PRO A 95 8.92 0.55 -1.54
C PRO A 95 7.53 -0.05 -1.32
N PHE A 96 6.50 0.80 -1.24
CA PHE A 96 5.11 0.35 -1.05
C PHE A 96 4.64 -0.59 -2.16
N GLU A 97 5.07 -0.37 -3.40
CA GLU A 97 4.67 -1.19 -4.54
C GLU A 97 5.23 -2.61 -4.45
N ALA A 98 6.45 -2.77 -3.92
CA ALA A 98 7.03 -4.09 -3.66
C ALA A 98 6.23 -4.84 -2.59
N LYS A 99 5.81 -4.14 -1.52
CA LYS A 99 4.94 -4.71 -0.49
C LYS A 99 3.60 -5.21 -1.06
N TYR A 100 2.97 -4.45 -1.98
CA TYR A 100 1.73 -4.88 -2.62
C TYR A 100 1.94 -6.08 -3.55
N HIS A 101 3.08 -6.14 -4.23
CA HIS A 101 3.40 -7.26 -5.13
C HIS A 101 3.50 -8.59 -4.37
N PHE A 102 4.03 -8.57 -3.15
CA PHE A 102 4.22 -9.76 -2.33
C PHE A 102 3.23 -9.89 -1.17
N LEU A 103 2.06 -9.25 -1.21
CA LEU A 103 1.20 -9.04 -0.04
C LEU A 103 0.88 -10.32 0.77
N ASP A 104 0.59 -11.43 0.08
CA ASP A 104 0.24 -12.72 0.70
C ASP A 104 1.42 -13.36 1.45
N GLU A 105 2.64 -13.20 0.93
CA GLU A 105 3.87 -13.74 1.51
C GLU A 105 4.53 -12.74 2.47
N TRP A 106 4.28 -11.44 2.29
CA TRP A 106 4.94 -10.34 2.98
C TRP A 106 4.87 -10.47 4.50
N MET A 107 3.74 -10.95 5.02
CA MET A 107 3.54 -11.13 6.46
C MET A 107 4.30 -12.36 7.01
N ARG A 108 4.59 -13.35 6.17
CA ARG A 108 5.23 -14.62 6.56
C ARG A 108 6.74 -14.63 6.36
N LEU A 109 7.28 -13.70 5.56
CA LEU A 109 8.72 -13.52 5.39
C LEU A 109 9.38 -13.13 6.71
N VAL A 110 10.21 -14.01 7.25
CA VAL A 110 10.99 -13.79 8.48
C VAL A 110 12.49 -13.87 8.25
N SER A 111 12.91 -14.25 7.04
CA SER A 111 14.30 -14.35 6.63
C SER A 111 14.76 -13.05 5.94
N PRO A 112 15.84 -12.39 6.42
CA PRO A 112 16.36 -11.18 5.80
C PRO A 112 16.87 -11.42 4.38
N SER A 113 17.55 -12.53 4.13
CA SER A 113 18.11 -12.85 2.82
C SER A 113 17.02 -13.12 1.80
N GLU A 114 16.02 -13.92 2.17
CA GLU A 114 14.88 -14.23 1.30
C GLU A 114 14.09 -12.96 0.92
N LEU A 115 13.90 -12.04 1.87
CA LEU A 115 13.28 -10.76 1.60
C LEU A 115 14.15 -9.91 0.66
N ALA A 116 15.47 -9.87 0.87
CA ALA A 116 16.38 -9.12 0.01
C ALA A 116 16.34 -9.64 -1.43
N ASP A 117 16.46 -10.96 -1.62
CA ASP A 117 16.43 -11.59 -2.94
C ASP A 117 15.13 -11.25 -3.70
N LYS A 118 13.97 -11.29 -3.01
CA LYS A 118 12.67 -10.92 -3.60
C LYS A 118 12.59 -9.43 -3.95
N LEU A 119 13.17 -8.56 -3.14
CA LEU A 119 13.19 -7.12 -3.41
C LEU A 119 14.09 -6.80 -4.60
N ASP A 120 15.27 -7.42 -4.68
CA ASP A 120 16.21 -7.25 -5.80
C ASP A 120 15.59 -7.75 -7.12
N GLU A 121 14.93 -8.92 -7.11
CA GLU A 121 14.21 -9.44 -8.29
C GLU A 121 13.10 -8.46 -8.75
N TYR A 122 12.32 -7.93 -7.81
CA TYR A 122 11.28 -6.95 -8.11
C TYR A 122 11.87 -5.67 -8.73
N GLU A 123 12.99 -5.18 -8.21
CA GLU A 123 13.67 -4.00 -8.73
C GLU A 123 14.19 -4.20 -10.15
N LEU A 124 14.79 -5.37 -10.44
CA LEU A 124 15.24 -5.74 -11.78
C LEU A 124 14.08 -5.70 -12.79
N VAL A 125 12.99 -6.43 -12.51
CA VAL A 125 11.81 -6.48 -13.40
C VAL A 125 11.18 -5.10 -13.59
N ARG A 126 11.10 -4.30 -12.52
CA ARG A 126 10.56 -2.93 -12.58
C ARG A 126 11.44 -2.01 -13.41
N SER A 127 12.76 -2.14 -13.29
CA SER A 127 13.73 -1.33 -14.02
C SER A 127 13.63 -1.59 -15.52
N ASP A 128 13.59 -2.87 -15.95
CA ASP A 128 13.45 -3.26 -17.36
C ASP A 128 12.16 -2.74 -17.98
N ARG A 129 11.02 -2.91 -17.29
CA ARG A 129 9.73 -2.36 -17.73
C ARG A 129 9.77 -0.84 -17.88
N LYS A 130 10.46 -0.14 -16.98
CA LYS A 130 10.62 1.32 -17.05
C LYS A 130 11.50 1.73 -18.22
N TYR A 131 12.57 1.00 -18.53
CA TYR A 131 13.40 1.23 -19.71
C TYR A 131 12.64 0.97 -21.00
N GLU A 132 11.90 -0.14 -21.11
CA GLU A 132 11.08 -0.45 -22.28
C GLU A 132 9.97 0.58 -22.52
N THR A 133 9.29 1.01 -21.45
CA THR A 133 8.24 2.03 -21.54
C THR A 133 8.81 3.36 -22.04
N LYS A 134 9.99 3.77 -21.54
CA LYS A 134 10.68 4.96 -22.03
C LYS A 134 11.09 4.83 -23.51
N ARG A 135 11.59 3.68 -23.94
CA ARG A 135 11.92 3.41 -25.35
C ARG A 135 10.67 3.50 -26.24
N LYS A 136 9.56 2.88 -25.85
CA LYS A 136 8.30 2.93 -26.61
C LYS A 136 7.72 4.34 -26.69
N GLN A 137 7.83 5.15 -25.63
CA GLN A 137 7.44 6.57 -25.67
C GLN A 137 8.33 7.41 -26.59
N HIS A 138 9.64 7.13 -26.65
CA HIS A 138 10.54 7.77 -27.62
C HIS A 138 10.32 7.31 -29.06
N PHE A 139 9.76 6.12 -29.27
CA PHE A 139 9.53 5.54 -30.59
C PHE A 139 8.12 5.73 -31.15
N ASN A 140 7.24 6.51 -30.53
CA ASN A 140 6.01 6.95 -31.20
C ASN A 140 6.39 7.92 -32.33
N PRO A 141 6.32 7.53 -33.61
CA PRO A 141 6.61 8.44 -34.71
C PRO A 141 5.48 9.45 -34.79
N ILE A 142 5.86 10.68 -35.11
CA ILE A 142 4.96 11.80 -35.37
C ILE A 142 4.13 11.45 -36.62
N GLU A 143 2.98 10.78 -36.45
CA GLU A 143 1.89 10.85 -37.43
C GLU A 143 1.04 12.07 -37.12
N LYS A 144 1.59 13.26 -37.34
CA LYS A 144 0.81 14.49 -37.45
C LYS A 144 1.34 15.36 -38.58
N HIS A 145 0.52 15.40 -39.63
CA HIS A 145 0.43 16.43 -40.66
C HIS A 145 1.59 16.56 -41.66
N ILE A 146 1.47 15.82 -42.76
CA ILE A 146 1.81 16.36 -44.08
C ILE A 146 0.56 16.30 -44.95
N GLU A 147 -0.42 17.14 -44.62
CA GLU A 147 -1.45 17.56 -45.57
C GLU A 147 -1.51 19.08 -45.55
N SER A 148 -0.98 19.67 -46.61
CA SER A 148 -1.34 20.97 -47.21
C SER A 148 -0.11 21.76 -47.68
N ASN A 149 0.36 21.40 -48.87
CA ASN A 149 0.93 22.40 -49.76
C ASN A 149 0.58 22.04 -51.20
N GLN A 150 -0.70 22.25 -51.55
CA GLN A 150 -1.10 22.50 -52.93
C GLN A 150 -1.50 23.97 -53.06
N ARG A 151 -0.58 24.79 -53.57
CA ARG A 151 -0.91 26.06 -54.21
C ARG A 151 -0.78 25.87 -55.72
N THR A 152 -1.90 25.72 -56.41
CA THR A 152 -2.03 26.10 -57.82
C THR A 152 -3.44 26.60 -58.12
N VAL A 153 -3.50 27.91 -58.40
CA VAL A 153 -4.38 28.65 -59.31
C VAL A 153 -5.89 28.39 -59.25
N LYS A 154 -6.61 29.29 -58.55
CA LYS A 154 -8.05 29.51 -58.79
C LYS A 154 -8.24 30.69 -59.73
N HIS A 155 -8.83 30.42 -60.89
CA HIS A 155 -9.39 31.45 -61.79
C HIS A 155 -10.51 32.22 -61.08
N LYS A 156 -10.48 33.56 -61.16
CA LYS A 156 -11.60 34.44 -60.77
C LYS A 156 -12.67 34.44 -61.87
N PRO A 157 -13.96 34.31 -61.53
CA PRO A 157 -15.02 34.93 -62.30
C PRO A 157 -15.30 36.33 -61.76
N PHE A 158 -15.46 37.25 -62.70
CA PHE A 158 -15.83 38.64 -62.53
C PHE A 158 -17.36 38.73 -62.51
N THR A 159 -17.95 39.28 -61.45
CA THR A 159 -19.26 39.99 -61.51
C THR A 159 -19.28 40.99 -60.35
N GLY A 160 -19.58 42.25 -60.66
CA GLY A 160 -19.63 43.34 -59.70
C GLY A 160 -21.05 43.71 -59.31
N THR A 161 -21.18 44.42 -58.19
CA THR A 161 -22.20 45.45 -57.95
C THR A 161 -21.71 46.37 -56.85
N TRP A 162 -21.73 47.67 -57.13
CA TRP A 162 -21.40 48.77 -56.23
C TRP A 162 -22.50 48.99 -55.19
N ASN A 163 -22.14 49.42 -53.97
CA ASN A 163 -22.90 50.48 -53.32
C ASN A 163 -22.12 51.17 -52.17
N THR A 164 -22.08 52.49 -52.33
CA THR A 164 -21.57 53.57 -51.46
C THR A 164 -22.49 53.87 -50.28
N ARG A 165 -21.90 54.29 -49.14
CA ARG A 165 -22.39 55.22 -48.08
C ARG A 165 -21.65 54.84 -46.78
N ASN A 166 -21.00 55.69 -46.00
CA ASN A 166 -20.93 57.14 -45.91
C ASN A 166 -19.63 57.50 -45.17
N MET A 167 -18.98 58.56 -45.67
CA MET A 167 -17.92 59.32 -45.01
C MET A 167 -18.48 60.10 -43.79
N GLY A 168 -17.67 60.22 -42.74
CA GLY A 168 -17.91 61.11 -41.60
C GLY A 168 -16.63 61.30 -40.78
N TYR A 169 -15.92 62.40 -41.03
CA TYR A 169 -14.81 62.96 -40.23
C TYR A 169 -15.32 64.21 -39.47
N PRO A 170 -14.55 64.90 -38.60
CA PRO A 170 -13.35 64.52 -37.83
C PRO A 170 -13.44 64.83 -36.31
N SER A 171 -12.50 64.27 -35.54
CA SER A 171 -12.27 64.59 -34.12
C SER A 171 -11.55 65.93 -33.90
N ARG A 172 -11.88 66.56 -32.78
CA ARG A 172 -11.33 67.83 -32.28
C ARG A 172 -10.54 67.56 -30.99
N ASN A 173 -9.24 67.82 -31.01
CA ASN A 173 -8.46 68.61 -30.04
C ASN A 173 -6.97 68.56 -30.39
#